data_AF-A0A7V0IU97-F1
#
_entry.id   AF-A0A7V0IU97-F1
#
_cell.length_a   1.000
_cell.length_b   1.000
_cell.length_c   1.000
_cell.angle_alpha   90.00
_cell.angle_beta   90.00
_cell.angle_gamma   90.00
#
_symmetry.space_group_name_H-M   'P 1'
#
loop_
_entity.id
_entity.type
_entity.pdbx_description
1 polymer ?
#
loop_
_entity_poly.entity_id
_entity_poly.type
_entity_poly.pdbx_seq_one_letter_code
_entity_poly.pdbx_strand_id
1 'polypeptide(L)'
;MKKIKIGDRLVGKEELTFIIAEIGSNHDGSLERAKELIQASKEAGADAVKFQSFTAGGLFNPYKPENGKWIPHPAYPVIEQLTLPEEWHYELKEYADSIGIIFLSAPFDPDRAALLHKVGVPAFKVASGDLTNEPLLKQLAGYKKPLIISTGAAYLGEVERAIEVIRNEGNEEIAILHCASLYPPRFEDSNIRAMATLSTAFDLPVGYSDHTPGWTVPIAAVTLGGCIIEKHLTFSR
;
A
#
# COMPACT_ATOMS: atom_id res chain seq x y z
N MET A 1 17.76 -1.99 13.92
CA MET A 1 16.66 -2.06 12.94
C MET A 1 16.06 -3.46 12.95
N LYS A 2 14.82 -3.56 13.42
CA LYS A 2 14.05 -4.81 13.37
C LYS A 2 13.87 -5.24 11.91
N LYS A 3 13.80 -6.55 11.65
CA LYS A 3 13.34 -7.13 10.38
C LYS A 3 11.90 -7.60 10.56
N ILE A 4 11.11 -7.55 9.50
CA ILE A 4 9.76 -8.14 9.47
C ILE A 4 9.73 -9.29 8.46
N LYS A 5 8.74 -10.19 8.57
CA LYS A 5 8.59 -11.29 7.61
C LYS A 5 7.32 -11.14 6.79
N ILE A 6 7.45 -10.96 5.48
CA ILE A 6 6.31 -10.90 4.54
C ILE A 6 6.28 -12.18 3.72
N GLY A 7 5.32 -13.06 4.01
CA GLY A 7 5.30 -14.41 3.44
C GLY A 7 6.57 -15.16 3.87
N ASP A 8 7.40 -15.53 2.90
CA ASP A 8 8.71 -16.17 3.14
C ASP A 8 9.90 -15.23 3.02
N ARG A 9 9.67 -13.93 2.83
CA ARG A 9 10.73 -12.92 2.67
C ARG A 9 10.97 -12.15 3.95
N LEU A 10 12.23 -12.10 4.39
CA LEU A 10 12.66 -11.14 5.41
C LEU A 10 12.86 -9.78 4.76
N VAL A 11 12.39 -8.73 5.43
CA VAL A 11 12.44 -7.35 4.95
C VAL A 11 13.07 -6.48 6.03
N GLY A 12 14.12 -5.76 5.65
CA GLY A 12 14.85 -4.87 6.54
C GLY A 12 16.29 -4.67 6.10
N LYS A 13 17.11 -4.12 6.99
CA LYS A 13 18.54 -3.88 6.73
C LYS A 13 19.27 -5.18 6.38
N GLU A 14 20.18 -5.12 5.41
CA GLU A 14 21.01 -6.25 4.91
C GLU A 14 20.25 -7.36 4.17
N GLU A 15 18.93 -7.23 3.99
CA GLU A 15 18.15 -8.08 3.09
C GLU A 15 18.06 -7.46 1.69
N LEU A 16 17.73 -8.27 0.68
CA LEU A 16 17.37 -7.75 -0.63
C LEU A 16 16.14 -6.86 -0.53
N THR A 17 16.16 -5.71 -1.24
CA THR A 17 15.02 -4.80 -1.31
C THR A 17 13.78 -5.55 -1.80
N PHE A 18 12.69 -5.43 -1.06
CA PHE A 18 11.40 -6.02 -1.39
C PHE A 18 10.65 -5.12 -2.40
N ILE A 19 10.36 -5.64 -3.58
CA ILE A 19 9.74 -4.89 -4.67
C ILE A 19 8.24 -5.21 -4.76
N ILE A 20 7.41 -4.19 -4.63
CA ILE A 20 5.95 -4.24 -4.76
C ILE A 20 5.54 -3.60 -6.08
N ALA A 21 5.01 -4.40 -6.99
CA ALA A 21 4.32 -3.94 -8.19
C ALA A 21 2.88 -3.53 -7.82
N GLU A 22 2.62 -2.23 -7.78
CA GLU A 22 1.28 -1.70 -7.49
C GLU A 22 0.43 -1.73 -8.76
N ILE A 23 -0.51 -2.66 -8.82
CA ILE A 23 -1.51 -2.73 -9.89
C ILE A 23 -2.60 -1.69 -9.63
N GLY A 24 -2.99 -1.50 -8.37
CA GLY A 24 -4.08 -0.59 -8.01
C GLY A 24 -5.34 -0.90 -8.80
N SER A 25 -5.84 0.08 -9.56
CA SER A 25 -7.01 -0.05 -10.45
C SER A 25 -6.66 -0.18 -11.94
N ASN A 26 -5.39 -0.44 -12.31
CA ASN A 26 -4.95 -0.53 -13.72
C ASN A 26 -5.47 -1.78 -14.46
N HIS A 27 -6.28 -2.60 -13.80
CA HIS A 27 -6.97 -3.74 -14.39
C HIS A 27 -8.23 -3.35 -15.19
N ASP A 28 -8.65 -2.08 -15.16
CA ASP A 28 -9.73 -1.53 -16.00
C ASP A 28 -11.05 -2.33 -15.90
N GLY A 29 -11.37 -2.87 -14.72
CA GLY A 29 -12.55 -3.70 -14.52
C GLY A 29 -12.51 -5.07 -15.23
N SER A 30 -11.32 -5.58 -15.59
CA SER A 30 -11.13 -6.93 -16.16
C SER A 30 -10.27 -7.84 -15.27
N LEU A 31 -10.84 -8.99 -14.88
CA LEU A 31 -10.18 -10.01 -14.07
C LEU A 31 -9.01 -10.65 -14.81
N GLU A 32 -9.20 -10.93 -16.11
CA GLU A 32 -8.15 -11.51 -16.93
C GLU A 32 -6.99 -10.53 -17.09
N ARG A 33 -7.27 -9.24 -17.27
CA ARG A 33 -6.24 -8.20 -17.28
C ARG A 33 -5.52 -8.09 -15.93
N ALA A 34 -6.24 -8.24 -14.82
CA ALA A 34 -5.61 -8.28 -13.50
C ALA A 34 -4.64 -9.48 -13.39
N LYS A 35 -5.02 -10.68 -13.84
CA LYS A 35 -4.13 -11.85 -13.88
C LYS A 35 -2.92 -11.63 -14.81
N GLU A 36 -3.12 -11.04 -15.99
CA GLU A 36 -2.03 -10.68 -16.90
C GLU A 36 -1.02 -9.72 -16.23
N LEU A 37 -1.50 -8.71 -15.50
CA LEU A 37 -0.65 -7.78 -14.75
C LEU A 37 0.11 -8.49 -13.62
N ILE A 38 -0.50 -9.49 -12.96
CA ILE A 38 0.19 -10.30 -11.95
C ILE A 38 1.32 -11.11 -12.62
N GLN A 39 1.04 -11.78 -13.73
CA GLN A 39 2.04 -12.53 -14.49
C GLN A 39 3.20 -11.63 -14.94
N ALA A 40 2.90 -10.47 -15.50
CA ALA A 40 3.91 -9.50 -15.93
C ALA A 40 4.76 -8.99 -14.75
N SER A 41 4.16 -8.80 -13.57
CA SER A 41 4.88 -8.43 -12.35
C SER A 41 5.87 -9.51 -11.93
N LYS A 42 5.45 -10.78 -12.00
CA LYS A 42 6.30 -11.94 -11.70
C LYS A 42 7.45 -12.07 -12.69
N GLU A 43 7.18 -11.93 -13.99
CA GLU A 43 8.20 -11.97 -15.05
C GLU A 43 9.23 -10.84 -14.92
N ALA A 44 8.79 -9.66 -14.48
CA ALA A 44 9.67 -8.53 -14.19
C ALA A 44 10.52 -8.71 -12.91
N GLY A 45 10.25 -9.76 -12.12
CA GLY A 45 10.99 -10.07 -10.89
C GLY A 45 10.49 -9.35 -9.65
N ALA A 46 9.25 -8.84 -9.64
CA ALA A 46 8.65 -8.29 -8.42
C ALA A 46 8.45 -9.39 -7.35
N ASP A 47 8.59 -9.02 -6.09
CA ASP A 47 8.38 -9.93 -4.97
C ASP A 47 6.89 -10.05 -4.61
N ALA A 48 6.16 -8.95 -4.78
CA ALA A 48 4.73 -8.88 -4.54
C ALA A 48 3.99 -8.06 -5.60
N VAL A 49 2.73 -8.41 -5.80
CA VAL A 49 1.73 -7.56 -6.43
C VAL A 49 0.85 -6.93 -5.37
N LYS A 50 0.36 -5.72 -5.64
CA LYS A 50 -0.55 -5.03 -4.74
C LYS A 50 -1.76 -4.47 -5.49
N PHE A 51 -2.94 -4.67 -4.90
CA PHE A 51 -4.20 -4.07 -5.31
C PHE A 51 -4.70 -3.05 -4.28
N GLN A 52 -5.83 -2.42 -4.58
CA GLN A 52 -6.55 -1.52 -3.69
C GLN A 52 -7.94 -2.10 -3.44
N SER A 53 -8.26 -2.36 -2.18
CA SER A 53 -9.53 -2.92 -1.75
C SER A 53 -10.37 -1.81 -1.11
N PHE A 54 -11.19 -1.17 -1.93
CA PHE A 54 -12.11 -0.11 -1.50
C PHE A 54 -13.49 -0.27 -2.11
N THR A 55 -14.46 0.42 -1.51
CA THR A 55 -15.72 0.83 -2.14
C THR A 55 -15.75 2.36 -2.24
N ALA A 56 -16.52 2.97 -3.15
CA ALA A 56 -16.60 4.43 -3.19
C ALA A 56 -17.13 5.00 -1.86
N GLY A 57 -18.09 4.31 -1.24
CA GLY A 57 -18.62 4.67 0.09
C GLY A 57 -17.62 4.53 1.24
N GLY A 58 -16.65 3.62 1.11
CA GLY A 58 -15.55 3.48 2.07
C GLY A 58 -14.50 4.58 1.95
N LEU A 59 -14.34 5.19 0.76
CA LEU A 59 -13.34 6.24 0.53
C LEU A 59 -13.84 7.64 0.86
N PHE A 60 -15.06 7.99 0.44
CA PHE A 60 -15.60 9.33 0.63
C PHE A 60 -17.12 9.34 0.66
N ASN A 61 -17.67 10.43 1.18
CA ASN A 61 -19.11 10.59 1.24
C ASN A 61 -19.70 10.66 -0.20
N PRO A 62 -20.76 9.89 -0.52
CA PRO A 62 -21.45 9.97 -1.81
C PRO A 62 -21.98 11.37 -2.15
N TYR A 63 -22.02 12.28 -1.17
CA TYR A 63 -22.39 13.68 -1.32
C TYR A 63 -21.25 14.61 -0.92
N LYS A 64 -21.14 15.75 -1.57
CA LYS A 64 -20.21 16.84 -1.19
C LYS A 64 -20.97 18.13 -0.85
N PRO A 65 -20.42 18.98 0.03
CA PRO A 65 -20.95 20.31 0.26
C PRO A 65 -20.65 21.21 -0.95
N GLU A 66 -21.68 21.85 -1.49
CA GLU A 66 -21.57 22.87 -2.53
C GLU A 66 -22.63 23.94 -2.31
N ASN A 67 -22.21 25.20 -2.14
CA ASN A 67 -23.09 26.35 -1.90
C ASN A 67 -24.12 26.12 -0.77
N GLY A 68 -23.68 25.49 0.34
CA GLY A 68 -24.53 25.21 1.49
C GLY A 68 -25.52 24.05 1.31
N LYS A 69 -25.42 23.29 0.22
CA LYS A 69 -26.23 22.08 -0.03
C LYS A 69 -25.35 20.84 -0.14
N TRP A 70 -25.89 19.69 0.23
CA TRP A 70 -25.29 18.39 -0.07
C TRP A 70 -25.78 17.94 -1.44
N ILE A 71 -24.86 17.79 -2.39
CA ILE A 71 -25.17 17.30 -3.75
C ILE A 71 -24.40 16.01 -4.03
N PRO A 72 -24.88 15.14 -4.93
CA PRO A 72 -24.15 13.94 -5.32
C PRO A 72 -22.73 14.27 -5.76
N HIS A 73 -21.76 13.52 -5.26
CA HIS A 73 -20.37 13.69 -5.61
C HIS A 73 -20.13 13.17 -7.03
N PRO A 74 -19.68 14.00 -7.99
CA PRO A 74 -19.59 13.62 -9.40
C PRO A 74 -18.60 12.47 -9.65
N ALA A 75 -17.59 12.31 -8.79
CA ALA A 75 -16.64 11.19 -8.88
C ALA A 75 -17.19 9.86 -8.34
N TYR A 76 -18.28 9.85 -7.57
CA TYR A 76 -18.78 8.63 -6.90
C TYR A 76 -19.06 7.49 -7.88
N PRO A 77 -19.81 7.70 -8.99
CA PRO A 77 -20.09 6.62 -9.94
C PRO A 77 -18.83 6.10 -10.64
N VAL A 78 -17.85 6.97 -10.87
CA VAL A 78 -16.60 6.62 -11.55
C VAL A 78 -15.70 5.79 -10.63
N ILE A 79 -15.56 6.21 -9.37
CA ILE A 79 -14.76 5.48 -8.38
C ILE A 79 -15.39 4.13 -8.06
N GLU A 80 -16.72 4.04 -8.02
CA GLU A 80 -17.42 2.76 -7.78
C GLU A 80 -17.11 1.72 -8.87
N GLN A 81 -16.91 2.15 -10.12
CA GLN A 81 -16.51 1.26 -11.21
C GLN A 81 -15.06 0.76 -11.11
N LEU A 82 -14.22 1.42 -10.31
CA LEU A 82 -12.83 1.04 -10.07
C LEU A 82 -12.66 0.08 -8.89
N THR A 83 -13.76 -0.25 -8.21
CA THR A 83 -13.75 -1.16 -7.06
C THR A 83 -13.39 -2.57 -7.50
N LEU A 84 -12.64 -3.27 -6.64
CA LEU A 84 -12.30 -4.66 -6.86
C LEU A 84 -13.43 -5.54 -6.29
N PRO A 85 -14.11 -6.38 -7.10
CA PRO A 85 -15.12 -7.30 -6.60
C PRO A 85 -14.57 -8.23 -5.51
N GLU A 86 -15.40 -8.62 -4.55
CA GLU A 86 -14.96 -9.42 -3.40
C GLU A 86 -14.42 -10.78 -3.83
N GLU A 87 -15.12 -11.43 -4.75
CA GLU A 87 -14.77 -12.72 -5.31
C GLU A 87 -13.41 -12.70 -6.02
N TRP A 88 -13.02 -11.59 -6.64
CA TRP A 88 -11.72 -11.47 -7.31
C TRP A 88 -10.56 -11.51 -6.32
N HIS A 89 -10.76 -11.13 -5.05
CA HIS A 89 -9.66 -11.16 -4.08
C HIS A 89 -9.17 -12.60 -3.85
N TYR A 90 -10.10 -13.55 -3.79
CA TYR A 90 -9.77 -14.97 -3.66
C TYR A 90 -9.12 -15.51 -4.92
N GLU A 91 -9.70 -15.21 -6.09
CA GLU A 91 -9.21 -15.72 -7.36
C GLU A 91 -7.83 -15.15 -7.75
N LEU A 92 -7.61 -13.85 -7.52
CA LEU A 92 -6.31 -13.22 -7.77
C LEU A 92 -5.25 -13.69 -6.78
N LYS A 93 -5.63 -13.95 -5.52
CA LYS A 93 -4.73 -14.55 -4.53
C LYS A 93 -4.32 -15.96 -4.94
N GLU A 94 -5.28 -16.79 -5.32
CA GLU A 94 -5.02 -18.16 -5.78
C GLU A 94 -4.13 -18.17 -7.01
N TYR A 95 -4.41 -17.30 -7.99
CA TYR A 95 -3.58 -17.17 -9.18
C TYR A 95 -2.14 -16.74 -8.83
N ALA A 96 -1.98 -15.71 -8.00
CA ALA A 96 -0.67 -15.23 -7.55
C ALA A 96 0.13 -16.32 -6.83
N ASP A 97 -0.52 -17.11 -5.96
CA ASP A 97 0.10 -18.25 -5.28
C ASP A 97 0.57 -19.33 -6.27
N SER A 98 -0.26 -19.64 -7.29
CA SER A 98 0.04 -20.68 -8.27
C SER A 98 1.30 -20.40 -9.09
N ILE A 99 1.66 -19.12 -9.27
CA ILE A 99 2.87 -18.68 -9.98
C ILE A 99 3.97 -18.15 -9.03
N GLY A 100 3.75 -18.26 -7.70
CA GLY A 100 4.72 -17.93 -6.68
C GLY A 100 5.08 -16.45 -6.59
N ILE A 101 4.09 -15.55 -6.63
CA ILE A 101 4.24 -14.12 -6.29
C ILE A 101 3.34 -13.76 -5.11
N ILE A 102 3.84 -12.91 -4.20
CA ILE A 102 3.05 -12.53 -3.02
C ILE A 102 1.92 -11.59 -3.45
N PHE A 103 0.68 -11.93 -3.10
CA PHE A 103 -0.46 -11.04 -3.26
C PHE A 103 -0.69 -10.21 -2.00
N LEU A 104 -0.70 -8.89 -2.17
CA LEU A 104 -1.04 -7.90 -1.16
C LEU A 104 -2.22 -7.04 -1.63
N SER A 105 -2.86 -6.35 -0.70
CA SER A 105 -3.79 -5.27 -1.00
C SER A 105 -3.83 -4.26 0.14
N ALA A 106 -4.33 -3.06 -0.15
CA ALA A 106 -4.61 -2.02 0.84
C ALA A 106 -6.12 -1.96 1.11
N PRO A 107 -6.61 -2.26 2.33
CA PRO A 107 -8.00 -2.02 2.70
C PRO A 107 -8.19 -0.55 3.06
N PHE A 108 -9.27 0.06 2.58
CA PHE A 108 -9.64 1.44 2.89
C PHE A 108 -10.80 1.56 3.88
N ASP A 109 -11.36 0.43 4.30
CA ASP A 109 -12.45 0.37 5.27
C ASP A 109 -12.39 -0.94 6.11
N PRO A 110 -13.09 -1.01 7.26
CA PRO A 110 -13.14 -2.19 8.12
C PRO A 110 -13.59 -3.48 7.44
N ASP A 111 -14.51 -3.41 6.49
CA ASP A 111 -15.05 -4.60 5.81
C ASP A 111 -14.00 -5.16 4.84
N ARG A 112 -13.29 -4.29 4.12
CA ARG A 112 -12.16 -4.67 3.26
C ARG A 112 -11.00 -5.21 4.08
N ALA A 113 -10.75 -4.68 5.28
CA ALA A 113 -9.75 -5.23 6.19
C ALA A 113 -10.12 -6.67 6.63
N ALA A 114 -11.38 -6.90 6.98
CA ALA A 114 -11.88 -8.24 7.33
C ALA A 114 -11.84 -9.21 6.13
N LEU A 115 -12.18 -8.75 4.94
CA LEU A 115 -12.07 -9.54 3.70
C LEU A 115 -10.62 -9.97 3.46
N LEU A 116 -9.67 -9.05 3.49
CA LEU A 116 -8.25 -9.36 3.26
C LEU A 116 -7.68 -10.30 4.33
N HIS A 117 -8.15 -10.20 5.58
CA HIS A 117 -7.83 -11.18 6.61
C HIS A 117 -8.30 -12.59 6.23
N LYS A 118 -9.56 -12.73 5.78
CA LYS A 118 -10.16 -14.00 5.33
C LYS A 118 -9.47 -14.57 4.07
N VAL A 119 -9.11 -13.70 3.12
CA VAL A 119 -8.35 -14.06 1.91
C VAL A 119 -6.95 -14.58 2.27
N GLY A 120 -6.43 -14.21 3.45
CA GLY A 120 -5.16 -14.75 3.94
C GLY A 120 -3.94 -14.02 3.39
N VAL A 121 -4.03 -12.72 3.12
CA VAL A 121 -2.86 -11.92 2.71
C VAL A 121 -1.74 -12.02 3.78
N PRO A 122 -0.46 -12.11 3.40
CA PRO A 122 0.62 -12.30 4.37
C PRO A 122 1.02 -11.01 5.11
N ALA A 123 0.65 -9.85 4.57
CA ALA A 123 0.82 -8.54 5.20
C ALA A 123 -0.28 -7.60 4.71
N PHE A 124 -0.57 -6.53 5.46
CA PHE A 124 -1.47 -5.48 5.00
C PHE A 124 -0.69 -4.23 4.59
N LYS A 125 -1.16 -3.55 3.54
CA LYS A 125 -0.74 -2.20 3.20
C LYS A 125 -1.69 -1.20 3.84
N VAL A 126 -1.17 -0.14 4.45
CA VAL A 126 -1.96 1.04 4.84
C VAL A 126 -1.62 2.20 3.90
N ALA A 127 -2.65 2.74 3.25
CA ALA A 127 -2.52 3.90 2.37
C ALA A 127 -2.16 5.15 3.18
N SER A 128 -1.52 6.14 2.53
CA SER A 128 -1.15 7.39 3.21
C SER A 128 -2.34 8.17 3.78
N GLY A 129 -3.48 8.13 3.09
CA GLY A 129 -4.72 8.77 3.58
C GLY A 129 -5.28 8.12 4.84
N ASP A 130 -4.90 6.88 5.15
CA ASP A 130 -5.40 6.10 6.28
C ASP A 130 -4.41 6.02 7.45
N LEU A 131 -3.26 6.70 7.37
CA LEU A 131 -2.26 6.68 8.44
C LEU A 131 -2.84 7.18 9.79
N THR A 132 -3.75 8.14 9.74
CA THR A 132 -4.41 8.70 10.94
C THR A 132 -5.74 8.03 11.26
N ASN A 133 -6.13 7.00 10.50
CA ASN A 133 -7.35 6.23 10.71
C ASN A 133 -7.14 5.20 11.84
N GLU A 134 -7.08 5.67 13.09
CA GLU A 134 -6.81 4.80 14.25
C GLU A 134 -7.73 3.57 14.36
N PRO A 135 -9.06 3.66 14.11
CA PRO A 135 -9.92 2.48 14.15
C PRO A 135 -9.49 1.38 13.18
N LEU A 136 -9.16 1.76 11.93
CA LEU A 136 -8.67 0.82 10.93
C LEU A 136 -7.31 0.24 11.33
N LEU A 137 -6.38 1.08 11.80
CA LEU A 137 -5.07 0.63 12.28
C LEU A 137 -5.19 -0.40 13.41
N LYS A 138 -6.08 -0.18 14.38
CA LYS A 138 -6.31 -1.12 15.49
C LYS A 138 -6.80 -2.47 14.99
N GLN A 139 -7.78 -2.47 14.09
CA GLN A 139 -8.31 -3.69 13.49
C GLN A 139 -7.21 -4.47 12.74
N LEU A 140 -6.44 -3.78 11.89
CA LEU A 140 -5.35 -4.40 11.13
C LEU A 140 -4.25 -4.95 12.05
N ALA A 141 -3.88 -4.20 13.08
CA ALA A 141 -2.89 -4.62 14.06
C ALA A 141 -3.35 -5.86 14.86
N GLY A 142 -4.65 -5.92 15.20
CA GLY A 142 -5.28 -7.04 15.90
C GLY A 142 -5.21 -8.37 15.15
N TYR A 143 -5.06 -8.34 13.81
CA TYR A 143 -4.86 -9.55 13.00
C TYR A 143 -3.46 -10.15 13.11
N LYS A 144 -2.52 -9.50 13.81
CA LYS A 144 -1.16 -9.99 14.07
C LYS A 144 -0.38 -10.37 12.80
N LYS A 145 -0.58 -9.59 11.74
CA LYS A 145 0.19 -9.67 10.49
C LYS A 145 1.05 -8.42 10.31
N PRO A 146 2.17 -8.49 9.57
CA PRO A 146 2.96 -7.32 9.26
C PRO A 146 2.14 -6.21 8.59
N LEU A 147 2.44 -4.96 8.96
CA LEU A 147 1.84 -3.76 8.39
C LEU A 147 2.89 -2.93 7.66
N ILE A 148 2.64 -2.63 6.39
CA ILE A 148 3.42 -1.68 5.60
C ILE A 148 2.63 -0.36 5.54
N ILE A 149 3.05 0.66 6.27
CA ILE A 149 2.36 1.95 6.36
C ILE A 149 3.02 3.00 5.45
N SER A 150 2.28 3.64 4.54
CA SER A 150 2.81 4.79 3.79
C SER A 150 2.57 6.09 4.54
N THR A 151 3.51 7.04 4.49
CA THR A 151 3.48 8.27 5.30
C THR A 151 3.40 9.57 4.50
N GLY A 152 2.87 9.52 3.26
CA GLY A 152 2.69 10.72 2.47
C GLY A 152 1.67 11.67 3.10
N ALA A 153 1.90 12.98 2.98
CA ALA A 153 1.10 14.04 3.59
C ALA A 153 1.01 14.01 5.13
N ALA A 154 1.87 13.25 5.81
CA ALA A 154 1.88 13.16 7.28
C ALA A 154 3.05 13.91 7.91
N TYR A 155 2.84 14.43 9.12
CA TYR A 155 3.89 14.91 10.01
C TYR A 155 4.53 13.74 10.77
N LEU A 156 5.77 13.93 11.25
CA LEU A 156 6.50 12.89 11.99
C LEU A 156 5.74 12.42 13.25
N GLY A 157 5.06 13.33 13.95
CA GLY A 157 4.23 12.99 15.11
C GLY A 157 2.99 12.15 14.78
N GLU A 158 2.43 12.29 13.57
CA GLU A 158 1.33 11.43 13.10
C GLU A 158 1.84 10.02 12.79
N VAL A 159 3.06 9.90 12.25
CA VAL A 159 3.73 8.60 12.05
C VAL A 159 4.00 7.93 13.40
N GLU A 160 4.54 8.66 14.38
CA GLU A 160 4.75 8.17 15.74
C GLU A 160 3.44 7.65 16.34
N ARG A 161 2.37 8.45 16.24
CA ARG A 161 1.05 8.08 16.74
C ARG A 161 0.51 6.80 16.10
N ALA A 162 0.63 6.66 14.77
CA ALA A 162 0.21 5.46 14.07
C ALA A 162 0.96 4.21 14.56
N ILE A 163 2.28 4.33 14.75
CA ILE A 163 3.12 3.24 15.28
C ILE A 163 2.69 2.87 16.71
N GLU A 164 2.43 3.85 17.58
CA GLU A 164 1.93 3.60 18.94
C GLU A 164 0.59 2.86 18.93
N VAL A 165 -0.35 3.28 18.08
CA VAL A 165 -1.66 2.62 17.94
C VAL A 165 -1.47 1.15 17.57
N ILE A 166 -0.61 0.85 16.60
CA ILE A 166 -0.33 -0.53 16.17
C ILE A 166 0.34 -1.34 17.29
N ARG A 167 1.33 -0.76 17.98
CA ARG A 167 2.05 -1.42 19.08
C ARG A 167 1.19 -1.66 20.31
N ASN A 168 0.24 -0.78 20.61
CA ASN A 168 -0.71 -0.94 21.71
C ASN A 168 -1.65 -2.13 21.50
N GLU A 169 -1.91 -2.50 20.25
CA GLU A 169 -2.60 -3.76 19.91
C GLU A 169 -1.65 -4.96 19.96
N GLY A 170 -0.39 -4.80 20.37
CA GLY A 170 0.63 -5.83 20.52
C GLY A 170 1.18 -6.36 19.20
N ASN A 171 1.26 -5.52 18.16
CA ASN A 171 1.88 -5.85 16.87
C ASN A 171 3.15 -5.02 16.68
N GLU A 172 4.29 -5.71 16.52
CA GLU A 172 5.61 -5.10 16.36
C GLU A 172 6.14 -5.18 14.92
N GLU A 173 5.42 -5.87 14.02
CA GLU A 173 5.83 -6.09 12.64
C GLU A 173 5.38 -4.92 11.76
N ILE A 174 6.13 -3.82 11.82
CA ILE A 174 5.81 -2.58 11.10
C ILE A 174 6.94 -2.24 10.14
N ALA A 175 6.60 -1.89 8.90
CA ALA A 175 7.49 -1.23 7.95
C ALA A 175 6.89 0.10 7.48
N ILE A 176 7.74 1.08 7.21
CA ILE A 176 7.33 2.44 6.84
C ILE A 176 7.74 2.71 5.40
N LEU A 177 6.83 3.22 4.57
CA LEU A 177 7.18 3.79 3.26
C LEU A 177 7.07 5.30 3.31
N HIS A 178 8.19 6.00 3.11
CA HIS A 178 8.15 7.41 2.75
C HIS A 178 7.44 7.56 1.40
N CYS A 179 6.68 8.64 1.20
CA CYS A 179 5.85 8.82 0.03
C CYS A 179 5.59 10.30 -0.24
N ALA A 180 5.58 10.69 -1.51
CA ALA A 180 5.00 11.95 -1.96
C ALA A 180 3.63 11.66 -2.60
N SER A 181 2.54 12.08 -1.95
CA SER A 181 1.15 11.81 -2.38
C SER A 181 0.68 12.71 -3.54
N LEU A 182 1.48 12.80 -4.61
CA LEU A 182 1.17 13.50 -5.85
C LEU A 182 1.33 12.53 -7.02
N TYR A 183 0.54 12.68 -8.09
CA TYR A 183 0.50 11.73 -9.21
C TYR A 183 0.56 12.46 -10.57
N PRO A 184 1.75 12.74 -11.14
CA PRO A 184 3.08 12.53 -10.57
C PRO A 184 3.56 13.71 -9.69
N PRO A 185 4.49 13.48 -8.74
CA PRO A 185 5.22 14.54 -8.04
C PRO A 185 6.32 15.12 -8.93
N ARG A 186 6.79 16.33 -8.63
CA ARG A 186 8.08 16.79 -9.13
C ARG A 186 9.19 16.03 -8.40
N PHE A 187 10.33 15.82 -9.04
CA PHE A 187 11.47 15.11 -8.42
C PHE A 187 11.93 15.75 -7.09
N GLU A 188 11.89 17.08 -7.00
CA GLU A 188 12.21 17.84 -5.78
C GLU A 188 11.22 17.60 -4.62
N ASP A 189 9.97 17.23 -4.93
CA ASP A 189 8.95 16.93 -3.93
C ASP A 189 9.11 15.51 -3.33
N SER A 190 9.91 14.63 -3.96
CA SER A 190 10.12 13.26 -3.49
C SER A 190 10.78 13.18 -2.11
N ASN A 191 11.67 14.12 -1.78
CA ASN A 191 12.39 14.23 -0.50
C ASN A 191 12.85 12.87 0.10
N ILE A 192 13.48 12.00 -0.70
CA ILE A 192 13.87 10.64 -0.27
C ILE A 192 14.81 10.59 0.95
N ARG A 193 15.44 11.72 1.32
CA ARG A 193 16.22 11.85 2.57
C ARG A 193 15.36 11.63 3.83
N ALA A 194 14.05 11.86 3.75
CA ALA A 194 13.13 11.61 4.87
C ALA A 194 13.14 10.14 5.31
N MET A 195 13.51 9.20 4.43
CA MET A 195 13.67 7.79 4.80
C MET A 195 14.70 7.60 5.93
N ALA A 196 15.81 8.34 5.89
CA ALA A 196 16.85 8.27 6.93
C ALA A 196 16.33 8.84 8.27
N THR A 197 15.52 9.89 8.22
CA THR A 197 14.85 10.45 9.39
C THR A 197 13.89 9.45 10.01
N LEU A 198 13.00 8.86 9.21
CA LEU A 198 12.03 7.84 9.67
C LEU A 198 12.74 6.62 10.27
N SER A 199 13.80 6.17 9.61
CA SER A 199 14.59 5.03 10.06
C SER A 199 15.25 5.29 11.42
N THR A 200 15.84 6.49 11.58
CA THR A 200 16.49 6.91 12.82
C THR A 200 15.48 7.12 13.95
N ALA A 201 14.32 7.71 13.66
CA ALA A 201 13.30 8.01 14.65
C ALA A 201 12.64 6.75 15.22
N PHE A 202 12.42 5.72 14.39
CA PHE A 202 11.57 4.59 14.78
C PHE A 202 12.27 3.23 14.85
N ASP A 203 13.51 3.10 14.36
CA ASP A 203 14.26 1.84 14.25
C ASP A 203 13.51 0.69 13.53
N LEU A 204 12.66 1.05 12.58
CA LEU A 204 11.86 0.14 11.75
C LEU A 204 12.44 0.04 10.32
N PRO A 205 12.13 -1.05 9.57
CA PRO A 205 12.35 -1.11 8.13
C PRO A 205 11.71 0.10 7.44
N VAL A 206 12.49 0.80 6.62
CA VAL A 206 12.01 1.95 5.83
C VAL A 206 12.25 1.71 4.35
N GLY A 207 11.25 2.04 3.55
CA GLY A 207 11.26 2.01 2.10
C GLY A 207 10.65 3.26 1.49
N TYR A 208 10.32 3.19 0.20
CA TYR A 208 9.73 4.28 -0.56
C TYR A 208 8.57 3.80 -1.43
N SER A 209 7.45 4.53 -1.38
CA SER A 209 6.33 4.39 -2.33
C SER A 209 6.41 5.52 -3.33
N ASP A 210 6.64 5.18 -4.60
CA ASP A 210 7.06 6.11 -5.64
C ASP A 210 5.99 6.39 -6.70
N HIS A 211 5.72 7.68 -6.91
CA HIS A 211 4.79 8.16 -7.94
C HIS A 211 5.49 8.97 -9.04
N THR A 212 6.83 9.07 -9.03
CA THR A 212 7.59 9.82 -10.04
C THR A 212 7.58 9.13 -11.41
N PRO A 213 7.80 9.83 -12.52
CA PRO A 213 8.00 9.17 -13.81
C PRO A 213 9.33 8.41 -13.84
N GLY A 214 9.32 7.18 -14.36
CA GLY A 214 10.54 6.37 -14.55
C GLY A 214 11.01 5.65 -13.29
N TRP A 215 12.31 5.38 -13.20
CA TRP A 215 12.93 4.53 -12.18
C TRP A 215 14.05 5.22 -11.39
N THR A 216 14.36 6.47 -11.70
CA THR A 216 15.48 7.20 -11.07
C THR A 216 15.32 7.32 -9.56
N VAL A 217 14.13 7.70 -9.08
CA VAL A 217 13.88 7.87 -7.64
C VAL A 217 13.86 6.55 -6.88
N PRO A 218 13.23 5.47 -7.38
CA PRO A 218 13.34 4.14 -6.78
C PRO A 218 14.79 3.68 -6.60
N ILE A 219 15.64 3.83 -7.63
CA ILE A 219 17.06 3.45 -7.54
C ILE A 219 17.78 4.29 -6.48
N ALA A 220 17.53 5.60 -6.45
CA ALA A 220 18.12 6.48 -5.45
C ALA A 220 17.65 6.13 -4.02
N ALA A 221 16.38 5.79 -3.83
CA ALA A 221 15.82 5.37 -2.55
C ALA A 221 16.48 4.07 -2.04
N VAL A 222 16.69 3.08 -2.91
CA VAL A 222 17.43 1.85 -2.57
C VAL A 222 18.87 2.18 -2.16
N THR A 223 19.55 3.06 -2.90
CA THR A 223 20.92 3.49 -2.60
C THR A 223 21.03 4.18 -1.22
N LEU A 224 19.96 4.83 -0.76
CA LEU A 224 19.86 5.43 0.58
C LEU A 224 19.45 4.44 1.69
N GLY A 225 19.36 3.14 1.39
CA GLY A 225 19.01 2.09 2.35
C GLY A 225 17.53 1.71 2.36
N GLY A 226 16.76 2.09 1.34
CA GLY A 226 15.38 1.65 1.16
C GLY A 226 15.27 0.13 1.01
N CYS A 227 14.61 -0.51 1.97
CA CYS A 227 14.43 -1.97 1.98
C CYS A 227 13.11 -2.43 1.35
N ILE A 228 12.21 -1.51 1.02
CA ILE A 228 10.99 -1.77 0.26
C ILE A 228 10.84 -0.69 -0.81
N ILE A 229 10.46 -1.06 -2.03
CA ILE A 229 10.05 -0.14 -3.09
C ILE A 229 8.66 -0.53 -3.56
N GLU A 230 7.76 0.44 -3.62
CA GLU A 230 6.43 0.28 -4.20
C GLU A 230 6.30 1.19 -5.42
N LYS A 231 5.86 0.63 -6.55
CA LYS A 231 5.75 1.36 -7.82
C LYS A 231 4.56 0.90 -8.63
N HIS A 232 3.79 1.84 -9.16
CA HIS A 232 2.68 1.52 -10.07
C HIS A 232 3.16 0.83 -11.35
N LEU A 233 2.43 -0.20 -11.78
CA LEU A 233 2.69 -0.99 -12.98
C LEU A 233 1.48 -0.96 -13.92
N THR A 234 1.74 -0.86 -15.22
CA THR A 234 0.76 -1.06 -16.30
C THR A 234 1.49 -1.52 -17.56
N PHE A 235 0.77 -2.11 -18.51
CA PHE A 235 1.30 -2.49 -19.84
C PHE A 235 1.54 -1.29 -20.75
N SER A 236 0.63 -0.31 -20.72
CA SER A 236 0.72 0.93 -21.50
C SER A 236 0.31 2.11 -20.65
N ARG A 237 1.07 3.20 -20.78
CA ARG A 237 0.74 4.51 -20.21
C ARG A 237 -0.24 5.26 -21.09
#